data_AF-A0A7X6SN71-F1
#
_entry.id   AF-A0A7X6SN71-F1
#
_cell.length_a   1.000
_cell.length_b   1.000
_cell.length_c   1.000
_cell.angle_alpha   90.00
_cell.angle_beta   90.00
_cell.angle_gamma   90.00
#
_symmetry.space_group_name_H-M   'P 1'
#
loop_
_entity.id
_entity.type
_entity.pdbx_description
1 polymer ?
#
loop_
_entity_poly.entity_id
_entity_poly.type
_entity_poly.pdbx_seq_one_letter_code
_entity_poly.pdbx_strand_id
1 'polypeptide(L)' 'MKAKDELVLKDWLYVFVIPADFNHLLEDSILLELLKKVLYVENDCVDIWDWSEKVYTIVENYGK' A
#
# COMPACT_ATOMS: atom_id res chain seq x y z
N MET A 1 3.15 28.44 -18.02
CA MET A 1 2.56 27.26 -17.35
C MET A 1 3.31 27.09 -16.03
N LYS A 2 2.68 27.38 -14.88
CA LYS A 2 3.33 27.20 -13.57
C LYS A 2 3.19 25.73 -13.20
N ALA A 3 4.28 24.96 -13.26
CA ALA A 3 4.30 23.65 -12.64
C ALA A 3 4.03 23.84 -11.15
N LYS A 4 3.01 23.17 -10.63
CA LYS A 4 2.69 23.10 -9.22
C LYS A 4 3.25 21.74 -8.79
N ASP A 5 4.31 21.74 -7.99
CA ASP A 5 5.01 20.51 -7.54
C ASP A 5 4.21 19.76 -6.47
N GLU A 6 2.91 19.58 -6.68
CA GLU A 6 2.02 18.86 -5.77
C GLU A 6 1.69 17.51 -6.40
N LEU A 7 2.25 16.44 -5.84
CA LEU A 7 1.93 15.07 -6.24
C LEU A 7 0.64 14.63 -5.56
N VAL A 8 -0.40 14.38 -6.35
CA VAL A 8 -1.67 13.84 -5.84
C VAL A 8 -1.56 12.33 -5.72
N LEU A 9 -1.37 11.83 -4.49
CA LEU A 9 -1.08 10.41 -4.21
C LEU A 9 -2.09 9.45 -4.88
N LYS A 10 -3.38 9.78 -4.89
CA LYS A 10 -4.43 8.89 -5.44
C LYS A 10 -4.28 8.56 -6.92
N ASP A 11 -3.70 9.48 -7.68
CA ASP A 11 -3.55 9.37 -9.13
C ASP A 11 -2.32 8.51 -9.49
N TRP A 12 -1.38 8.37 -8.55
CA TRP A 12 -0.11 7.67 -8.75
C TRP A 12 0.01 6.36 -7.97
N LEU A 13 -0.76 6.22 -6.88
CA LEU A 13 -0.76 5.01 -6.07
C LEU A 13 -1.40 3.86 -6.84
N TYR A 14 -0.61 2.82 -7.10
CA TYR A 14 -1.10 1.59 -7.70
C TYR A 14 -1.84 0.73 -6.67
N VAL A 15 -1.12 0.34 -5.62
CA VAL A 15 -1.60 -0.43 -4.47
C VAL A 15 -0.78 -0.04 -3.24
N PHE A 16 -1.39 -0.13 -2.07
CA PHE A 16 -0.74 0.11 -0.79
C PHE A 16 -0.78 -1.17 0.04
N VAL A 17 0.37 -1.82 0.23
CA VAL A 17 0.49 -3.05 1.02
C VAL A 17 0.98 -2.69 2.42
N ILE A 18 0.18 -3.03 3.43
CA ILE A 18 0.40 -2.65 4.82
C ILE A 18 0.39 -3.93 5.67
N PRO A 19 1.35 -4.14 6.59
CA PRO A 19 1.23 -5.23 7.54
C PRO A 19 -0.04 -5.08 8.39
N ALA A 20 -0.80 -6.16 8.56
CA ALA A 20 -2.10 -6.15 9.22
C ALA A 20 -2.05 -5.59 10.65
N ASP A 21 -0.91 -5.78 11.34
CA ASP A 21 -0.66 -5.23 12.68
C ASP A 21 -0.83 -3.71 12.74
N PHE A 22 -0.63 -2.98 11.64
CA PHE A 22 -0.78 -1.53 11.58
C PHE A 22 -2.19 -1.06 11.20
N ASN A 23 -3.14 -1.97 10.99
CA ASN A 23 -4.49 -1.61 10.57
C ASN A 23 -5.13 -0.57 11.51
N HIS A 24 -5.13 -0.88 12.81
CA HIS A 24 -5.69 -0.01 13.84
C HIS A 24 -5.04 1.39 13.95
N LEU A 25 -3.82 1.57 13.44
CA LEU A 25 -3.11 2.86 13.45
C LEU A 25 -3.45 3.72 12.24
N LEU A 26 -3.84 3.10 11.13
CA LEU A 26 -3.93 3.74 9.83
C LEU A 26 -5.35 3.82 9.30
N GLU A 27 -6.28 3.01 9.78
CA GLU A 27 -7.68 2.97 9.32
C GLU A 27 -8.33 4.36 9.35
N ASP A 28 -8.14 5.12 10.43
CA ASP A 28 -8.70 6.48 10.59
C ASP A 28 -7.95 7.57 9.81
N SER A 29 -6.72 7.28 9.37
CA SER A 29 -5.86 8.27 8.68
C SER A 29 -5.87 8.13 7.16
N ILE A 30 -6.31 6.98 6.64
CA ILE A 30 -6.35 6.72 5.21
C ILE A 30 -7.59 7.40 4.61
N LEU A 31 -7.37 8.23 3.60
CA LEU A 31 -8.46 8.83 2.83
C LEU A 31 -9.35 7.74 2.21
N LEU A 32 -10.67 7.91 2.35
CA LEU A 32 -11.68 6.94 1.84
C LEU A 32 -11.47 6.55 0.38
N GLU A 33 -11.00 7.48 -0.45
CA GLU A 33 -10.71 7.26 -1.88
C GLU A 33 -9.54 6.29 -2.12
N LEU A 34 -8.64 6.14 -1.15
CA LEU A 34 -7.48 5.24 -1.21
C LEU A 34 -7.77 3.86 -0.65
N LEU A 35 -8.79 3.69 0.19
CA LEU A 35 -9.09 2.40 0.85
C LEU A 35 -9.27 1.25 -0.14
N LYS A 36 -9.79 1.52 -1.35
CA LYS A 36 -9.93 0.51 -2.42
C LYS A 36 -8.61 -0.05 -2.93
N LYS A 37 -7.50 0.64 -2.66
CA LYS A 37 -6.14 0.28 -3.07
C LYS A 37 -5.31 -0.23 -1.89
N VAL A 38 -5.88 -0.34 -0.69
CA VAL A 38 -5.18 -0.81 0.51
C VAL A 38 -5.36 -2.31 0.66
N LEU A 39 -4.25 -3.01 0.87
CA LEU A 39 -4.20 -4.43 1.21
C LEU A 39 -3.50 -4.58 2.55
N TYR A 40 -4.25 -5.05 3.54
CA TYR A 40 -3.67 -5.51 4.80
C TYR A 40 -3.20 -6.94 4.65
N VAL A 41 -1.96 -7.20 5.01
CA VAL A 41 -1.30 -8.48 4.81
C VAL A 41 -0.65 -8.91 6.12
N GLU A 42 -0.96 -10.13 6.57
CA GLU A 42 -0.27 -10.72 7.73
C GLU A 42 1.23 -10.78 7.48
N ASN A 43 2.05 -10.37 8.45
CA ASN A 43 3.50 -10.48 8.36
C ASN A 43 3.97 -11.72 9.13
N ASP A 44 3.86 -12.87 8.47
CA ASP A 44 4.34 -14.18 8.92
C ASP A 44 5.76 -14.50 8.39
N CYS A 45 6.45 -13.49 7.86
CA CYS A 45 7.75 -13.64 7.23
C CYS A 45 8.89 -13.77 8.25
N VAL A 46 9.92 -14.52 7.89
CA VAL A 46 11.09 -14.75 8.76
C VAL A 46 11.95 -13.50 8.89
N ASP A 47 12.10 -12.75 7.79
CA ASP A 47 12.88 -11.53 7.74
C ASP A 47 12.36 -10.54 6.67
N ILE A 48 13.10 -9.46 6.49
CA ILE A 48 12.75 -8.39 5.55
C ILE A 48 12.80 -8.82 4.07
N TRP A 49 13.57 -9.85 3.73
CA TRP A 49 13.70 -10.33 2.35
C TRP A 49 12.49 -11.14 1.96
N ASP A 50 12.08 -12.04 2.84
CA ASP A 50 10.84 -12.81 2.71
C ASP A 50 9.62 -11.88 2.65
N TRP A 51 9.58 -10.85 3.49
CA TRP A 51 8.56 -9.80 3.39
C TRP A 51 8.59 -9.08 2.05
N SER A 52 9.78 -8.74 1.53
CA SER A 52 9.93 -8.06 0.24
C SER A 52 9.39 -8.93 -0.89
N GLU A 53 9.76 -10.22 -0.95
CA GLU A 53 9.28 -11.17 -1.95
C GLU A 53 7.75 -11.31 -1.91
N LYS A 54 7.17 -11.43 -0.70
CA LYS A 54 5.72 -11.46 -0.49
C LYS A 54 5.03 -10.22 -1.02
N VAL A 55 5.53 -9.03 -0.68
CA VAL A 55 4.97 -7.75 -1.15
C VAL A 55 5.08 -7.62 -2.66
N TYR A 56 6.24 -7.90 -3.26
CA TYR A 56 6.41 -7.82 -4.71
C TYR A 56 5.48 -8.77 -5.45
N THR A 57 5.35 -10.00 -4.98
CA THR A 57 4.42 -10.99 -5.55
C THR A 57 2.97 -10.50 -5.50
N ILE A 58 2.55 -9.88 -4.40
CA ILE A 58 1.22 -9.28 -4.27
C ILE A 58 1.03 -8.15 -5.28
N VAL A 59 2.01 -7.24 -5.40
CA VAL A 59 1.95 -6.10 -6.32
C VAL A 59 1.91 -6.58 -7.78
N GLU A 60 2.71 -7.57 -8.16
CA GLU A 60 2.73 -8.13 -9.51
C GLU A 60 1.41 -8.81 -9.91
N ASN A 61 0.67 -9.34 -8.93
CA ASN A 61 -0.62 -9.99 -9.15
C ASN A 61 -1.82 -9.07 -8.88
N TYR A 62 -1.59 -7.86 -8.40
CA TYR A 62 -2.64 -6.90 -8.16
C TYR A 62 -3.27 -6.47 -9.48
N GLY A 63 -4.60 -6.62 -9.62
CA GLY A 63 -5.36 -6.20 -10.81
C GLY A 63 -5.33 -7.15 -12.00
N LYS A 64 -4.71 -8.33 -11.87
CA LYS A 64 -4.89 -9.46 -12.81
C LYS A 64 -6.14 -10.26 -12.48
#